data_AF-A0A4U3MAX6-F1
#
_entry.id   AF-A0A4U3MAX6-F1
#
_cell.length_a   1.000
_cell.length_b   1.000
_cell.length_c   1.000
_cell.angle_alpha   90.00
_cell.angle_beta   90.00
_cell.angle_gamma   90.00
#
_symmetry.space_group_name_H-M   'P 1'
#
loop_
_entity.id
_entity.type
_entity.pdbx_description
1 polymer ?
#
loop_
_entity_poly.entity_id
_entity_poly.type
_entity_poly.pdbx_seq_one_letter_code
_entity_poly.pdbx_strand_id
1 'polypeptide(L)'
;MSLALIEDAAKRSSVLWVVLPEGTRLAWHVWHDDAIYMVVGGGEQNLPGLTAQHEIEVVLRSKDNGAQLVRFPAAVEVVDQKTSPEVVAALAKERLNAPDAAGLPARWARRSSVVRLRPTG
;
A
#
# COMPACT_ATOMS: atom_id res chain seq x y z
N MET A 1 -14.51 -4.77 -11.53
CA MET A 1 -14.90 -5.01 -10.11
C MET A 1 -15.41 -3.68 -9.57
N SER A 2 -16.35 -3.60 -8.62
CA SER A 2 -16.76 -2.26 -8.15
C SER A 2 -15.72 -1.66 -7.19
N LEU A 3 -15.45 -0.37 -7.34
CA LEU A 3 -14.55 0.37 -6.44
C LEU A 3 -15.01 0.30 -4.98
N ALA A 4 -16.33 0.38 -4.76
CA ALA A 4 -16.93 0.27 -3.43
C ALA A 4 -16.66 -1.08 -2.75
N LEU A 5 -16.66 -2.19 -3.49
CA LEU A 5 -16.33 -3.51 -2.93
C LEU A 5 -14.85 -3.60 -2.57
N ILE A 6 -13.98 -3.04 -3.41
CA ILE A 6 -12.53 -2.97 -3.14
C ILE A 6 -12.26 -2.11 -1.90
N GLU A 7 -12.91 -0.94 -1.82
CA GLU A 7 -12.81 -0.03 -0.68
C GLU A 7 -13.25 -0.69 0.63
N ASP A 8 -14.42 -1.35 0.64
CA ASP A 8 -14.91 -2.04 1.85
C ASP A 8 -13.95 -3.17 2.28
N ALA A 9 -13.44 -3.94 1.32
CA ALA A 9 -12.46 -5.00 1.60
C ALA A 9 -11.10 -4.44 2.10
N ALA A 10 -10.64 -3.31 1.54
CA ALA A 10 -9.42 -2.64 1.95
C ALA A 10 -9.56 -2.06 3.37
N LYS A 11 -10.67 -1.39 3.67
CA LYS A 11 -10.92 -0.85 5.02
C LYS A 11 -11.06 -1.93 6.09
N ARG A 12 -11.57 -3.12 5.73
CA ARG A 12 -11.67 -4.26 6.66
C ARG A 12 -10.34 -5.00 6.86
N SER A 13 -9.38 -4.83 5.95
CA SER A 13 -8.08 -5.49 6.03
C SER A 13 -6.94 -4.50 6.22
N SER A 14 -6.13 -4.65 7.26
CA SER A 14 -4.92 -3.83 7.41
C SER A 14 -3.73 -4.32 6.57
N VAL A 15 -3.87 -5.43 5.85
CA VAL A 15 -2.83 -6.04 5.00
C VAL A 15 -3.40 -6.63 3.72
N LEU A 16 -2.57 -6.70 2.68
CA LEU A 16 -2.90 -7.25 1.37
C LEU A 16 -1.74 -8.07 0.83
N TRP A 17 -1.98 -8.82 -0.23
CA TRP A 17 -0.91 -9.40 -1.02
C TRP A 17 -0.70 -8.62 -2.32
N VAL A 18 0.57 -8.38 -2.63
CA VAL A 18 1.06 -7.80 -3.88
C VAL A 18 1.67 -8.95 -4.68
N VAL A 19 1.16 -9.22 -5.88
CA VAL A 19 1.73 -10.23 -6.77
C VAL A 19 2.79 -9.57 -7.63
N LEU A 20 4.06 -9.91 -7.37
CA LEU A 20 5.21 -9.39 -8.11
C LEU A 20 5.86 -10.51 -8.94
N PRO A 21 6.69 -10.18 -9.95
CA PRO A 21 7.41 -11.19 -10.73
C PRO A 21 8.25 -12.17 -9.89
N GLU A 22 8.84 -11.69 -8.79
CA GLU A 22 9.61 -12.50 -7.84
C GLU A 22 8.75 -13.20 -6.76
N GLY A 23 7.44 -13.21 -6.97
CA GLY A 23 6.46 -13.88 -6.13
C GLY A 23 5.62 -12.93 -5.28
N THR A 24 4.61 -13.51 -4.63
CA THR A 24 3.65 -12.79 -3.81
C THR A 24 4.26 -12.34 -2.49
N ARG A 25 3.96 -11.10 -2.06
CA ARG A 25 4.42 -10.53 -0.80
C ARG A 25 3.25 -9.94 -0.01
N LEU A 26 3.25 -10.12 1.30
CA LEU A 26 2.27 -9.49 2.19
C LEU A 26 2.74 -8.06 2.51
N ALA A 27 1.82 -7.10 2.47
CA ALA A 27 2.10 -5.70 2.76
C ALA A 27 0.97 -5.06 3.58
N TRP A 28 1.31 -4.19 4.52
CA TRP A 28 0.39 -3.25 5.13
C TRP A 28 0.13 -2.07 4.17
N HIS A 29 -1.04 -1.48 4.29
CA HIS A 29 -1.47 -0.40 3.43
C HIS A 29 -2.43 0.55 4.13
N VAL A 30 -2.76 1.65 3.44
CA VAL A 30 -3.87 2.55 3.79
C VAL A 30 -4.76 2.73 2.56
N TRP A 31 -6.07 2.68 2.75
CA TRP A 31 -7.02 3.16 1.74
C TRP A 31 -7.21 4.67 1.90
N HIS A 32 -7.03 5.43 0.82
CA HIS A 32 -7.22 6.88 0.79
C HIS A 32 -7.59 7.29 -0.64
N ASP A 33 -8.52 8.23 -0.82
CA ASP A 33 -8.91 8.78 -2.13
C ASP A 33 -8.95 7.74 -3.26
N ASP A 34 -9.81 6.74 -3.09
CA ASP A 34 -10.07 5.66 -4.05
C ASP A 34 -8.87 4.78 -4.44
N ALA A 35 -7.80 4.80 -3.64
CA ALA A 35 -6.59 4.04 -3.90
C ALA A 35 -5.97 3.44 -2.65
N ILE A 36 -5.12 2.46 -2.88
CA ILE A 36 -4.28 1.83 -1.87
C ILE A 36 -2.93 2.52 -1.87
N TYR A 37 -2.46 2.94 -0.69
CA TYR A 37 -1.14 3.53 -0.50
C TYR A 37 -0.27 2.65 0.38
N MET A 38 1.01 2.57 0.05
CA MET A 38 2.01 1.79 0.78
C MET A 38 3.33 2.55 0.87
N VAL A 39 4.14 2.22 1.89
CA VAL A 39 5.54 2.64 1.97
C VAL A 39 6.47 1.45 1.71
N VAL A 40 7.46 1.64 0.85
CA VAL A 40 8.44 0.60 0.47
C VAL A 40 9.88 1.09 0.57
N GLY A 41 10.79 0.18 0.91
CA GLY A 41 12.21 0.46 1.06
C GLY A 41 12.57 1.28 2.31
N GLY A 42 13.86 1.52 2.52
CA GLY A 42 14.33 2.39 3.62
C GLY A 42 14.10 1.88 5.03
N GLY A 43 13.98 0.56 5.19
CA GLY A 43 13.60 -0.09 6.46
C GLY A 43 12.10 -0.34 6.60
N GLU A 44 11.29 0.05 5.61
CA GLU A 44 9.90 -0.41 5.48
C GLU A 44 9.81 -1.68 4.62
N GLN A 45 8.65 -1.91 4.03
CA GLN A 45 8.29 -3.14 3.33
C GLN A 45 9.22 -3.40 2.15
N ASN A 46 9.73 -4.64 2.05
CA ASN A 46 10.56 -5.07 0.94
C ASN A 46 9.69 -5.65 -0.19
N LEU A 47 9.41 -4.83 -1.20
CA LEU A 47 8.61 -5.17 -2.39
C LEU A 47 9.46 -4.94 -3.66
N PRO A 48 10.43 -5.84 -3.95
CA PRO A 48 11.41 -5.62 -5.02
C PRO A 48 10.71 -5.51 -6.38
N GLY A 49 11.16 -4.53 -7.18
CA GLY A 49 10.63 -4.30 -8.52
C GLY A 49 9.25 -3.65 -8.60
N LEU A 50 8.56 -3.41 -7.47
CA LEU A 50 7.21 -2.82 -7.45
C LEU A 50 7.17 -1.46 -8.18
N THR A 51 8.07 -0.54 -7.85
CA THR A 51 8.08 0.82 -8.40
C THR A 51 8.43 0.89 -9.89
N ALA A 52 8.89 -0.23 -10.48
CA ALA A 52 9.16 -0.36 -11.90
C ALA A 52 7.99 -0.99 -12.68
N GLN A 53 6.94 -1.45 -11.99
CA GLN A 53 5.74 -1.98 -12.64
C GLN A 53 4.82 -0.83 -13.06
N HIS A 54 4.09 -1.03 -14.15
CA HIS A 54 2.97 -0.16 -14.52
C HIS A 54 1.66 -0.61 -13.89
N GLU A 55 1.50 -1.92 -13.72
CA GLU A 55 0.31 -2.55 -13.14
C GLU A 55 0.73 -3.84 -12.44
N ILE A 56 0.01 -4.19 -11.37
CA ILE A 56 0.18 -5.45 -10.62
C ILE A 56 -1.18 -6.04 -10.25
N GLU A 57 -1.19 -7.32 -9.91
CA GLU A 57 -2.35 -7.92 -9.23
C GLU A 57 -2.25 -7.68 -7.72
N VAL A 58 -3.37 -7.23 -7.15
CA VAL A 58 -3.56 -7.03 -5.71
C VAL A 58 -4.60 -8.03 -5.21
N VAL A 59 -4.34 -8.63 -4.05
CA VAL A 59 -5.28 -9.53 -3.39
C VAL A 59 -5.55 -9.03 -1.97
N LEU A 60 -6.78 -8.61 -1.71
CA LEU A 60 -7.25 -8.29 -0.37
C LEU A 60 -7.68 -9.59 0.34
N ARG A 61 -7.39 -9.66 1.63
CA ARG A 61 -7.65 -10.84 2.47
C ARG A 61 -8.48 -10.50 3.69
N SER A 62 -9.20 -11.48 4.22
CA SER A 62 -9.89 -11.36 5.50
C SER A 62 -8.87 -11.22 6.63
N LYS A 63 -9.07 -10.27 7.53
CA LYS A 63 -8.24 -10.14 8.72
C LYS A 63 -8.34 -11.37 9.63
N ASP A 64 -9.51 -12.01 9.69
CA ASP A 64 -9.85 -13.05 10.66
C ASP A 64 -9.19 -14.40 10.37
N ASN A 65 -9.26 -14.85 9.11
CA ASN A 65 -8.78 -16.17 8.70
C ASN A 65 -7.78 -16.13 7.54
N GLY A 66 -7.53 -14.94 6.98
CA GLY A 66 -6.64 -14.76 5.84
C GLY A 66 -7.15 -15.31 4.51
N ALA A 67 -8.41 -15.68 4.39
CA ALA A 67 -8.99 -16.04 3.10
C ALA A 67 -8.95 -14.85 2.13
N GLN A 68 -8.76 -15.12 0.84
CA GLN A 68 -8.89 -14.12 -0.22
C GLN A 68 -10.33 -13.57 -0.24
N LEU A 69 -10.48 -12.25 -0.21
CA LEU A 69 -11.77 -11.56 -0.34
C LEU A 69 -11.98 -11.11 -1.79
N VAL A 70 -11.00 -10.39 -2.34
CA VAL A 70 -11.06 -9.86 -3.69
C VAL A 70 -9.67 -9.79 -4.29
N ARG A 71 -9.58 -10.01 -5.60
CA ARG A 71 -8.37 -9.92 -6.42
C ARG A 71 -8.65 -9.05 -7.64
N PHE A 72 -7.77 -8.11 -7.93
CA PHE A 72 -7.95 -7.11 -8.99
C PHE A 72 -6.61 -6.53 -9.46
N PRO A 73 -6.51 -6.06 -10.71
CA PRO A 73 -5.34 -5.34 -11.18
C PRO A 73 -5.34 -3.90 -10.65
N ALA A 74 -4.16 -3.35 -10.42
CA ALA A 74 -3.99 -1.98 -9.97
C ALA A 74 -2.78 -1.30 -10.63
N ALA A 75 -3.02 -0.12 -11.19
CA ALA A 75 -1.97 0.73 -11.73
C ALA A 75 -1.04 1.20 -10.61
N VAL A 76 0.26 1.10 -10.84
CA VAL A 76 1.30 1.46 -9.86
C VAL A 76 1.85 2.84 -10.18
N GLU A 77 1.95 3.68 -9.15
CA GLU A 77 2.49 5.02 -9.28
C GLU A 77 3.30 5.40 -8.05
N VAL A 78 4.51 5.94 -8.26
CA VAL A 78 5.30 6.51 -7.17
C VAL A 78 4.79 7.92 -6.87
N VAL A 79 4.42 8.15 -5.62
CA VAL A 79 3.84 9.41 -5.16
C VAL A 79 4.95 10.38 -4.80
N ASP A 80 4.85 11.62 -5.27
CA ASP A 80 5.66 12.72 -4.74
C ASP A 80 5.17 13.09 -3.32
N GLN A 81 5.95 12.66 -2.33
CA GLN A 81 5.67 12.86 -0.92
C GLN A 81 5.59 14.35 -0.54
N LYS A 82 6.26 15.24 -1.27
CA LYS A 82 6.26 16.69 -0.96
C LYS A 82 4.93 17.35 -1.29
N THR A 83 4.26 16.84 -2.33
CA THR A 83 3.00 17.39 -2.83
C THR A 83 1.78 16.61 -2.33
N SER A 84 1.98 15.51 -1.59
CA SER A 84 0.91 14.67 -1.01
C SER A 84 1.05 14.47 0.52
N PRO A 85 1.09 15.57 1.32
CA PRO A 85 1.33 15.47 2.76
C PRO A 85 0.23 14.71 3.53
N GLU A 86 -1.02 14.77 3.07
CA GLU A 86 -2.16 14.04 3.65
C GLU A 86 -2.01 12.52 3.53
N VAL A 87 -1.55 12.02 2.38
CA VAL A 87 -1.25 10.60 2.18
C VAL A 87 -0.15 10.14 3.13
N VAL A 88 0.93 10.92 3.23
CA VAL A 88 2.06 10.61 4.11
C VAL A 88 1.62 10.59 5.58
N ALA A 89 0.77 11.54 5.99
CA ALA A 89 0.22 11.59 7.34
C ALA A 89 -0.69 10.39 7.64
N ALA A 90 -1.53 9.98 6.68
CA ALA A 90 -2.39 8.81 6.83
C ALA A 90 -1.58 7.52 6.99
N LEU A 91 -0.53 7.33 6.16
CA LEU A 91 0.41 6.22 6.28
C LEU A 91 1.14 6.22 7.64
N ALA A 92 1.58 7.40 8.10
CA ALA A 92 2.28 7.52 9.37
C ALA A 92 1.40 7.13 10.57
N LYS A 93 0.12 7.52 10.53
CA LYS A 93 -0.88 7.17 11.55
C LYS A 93 -1.09 5.65 11.67
N GLU A 94 -1.12 4.94 10.56
CA GLU A 94 -1.37 3.48 10.53
C GLU A 94 -0.10 2.65 10.80
N ARG A 95 1.08 3.26 10.89
CA ARG A 95 2.35 2.57 11.18
C ARG A 95 2.59 2.39 12.69
N LEU A 96 1.78 1.54 13.32
CA LEU A 96 1.68 1.40 14.78
C LEU A 96 2.98 0.93 15.49
N ASN A 97 3.83 0.15 14.82
CA ASN A 97 5.05 -0.41 15.44
C ASN A 97 6.32 0.40 15.11
N ALA A 98 6.22 1.71 14.92
CA ALA A 98 7.38 2.55 14.63
C ALA A 98 8.03 3.05 15.93
N PRO A 99 9.35 2.90 16.10
CA PRO A 99 10.03 3.38 17.31
C PRO A 99 10.04 4.91 17.44
N ASP A 100 9.99 5.62 16.31
CA ASP A 100 9.86 7.08 16.25
C ASP A 100 8.77 7.42 15.22
N ALA A 101 7.54 7.56 15.72
CA ALA A 101 6.38 7.85 14.89
C ALA A 101 6.40 9.29 14.33
N ALA A 102 6.91 10.26 15.11
CA ALA A 102 6.96 11.66 14.70
C ALA A 102 7.97 11.90 13.56
N GLY A 103 9.09 11.17 13.57
CA GLY A 103 10.10 11.24 12.52
C GLY A 103 9.80 10.44 11.24
N LEU A 104 8.67 9.71 11.17
CA LEU A 104 8.32 8.85 10.04
C LEU A 104 8.35 9.58 8.68
N PRO A 105 7.62 10.70 8.49
CA PRO A 105 7.57 11.37 7.19
C PRO A 105 8.95 11.79 6.69
N ALA A 106 9.77 12.37 7.58
CA ALA A 106 11.11 12.82 7.24
C ALA A 106 12.06 11.66 6.90
N ARG A 107 11.89 10.50 7.56
CA ARG A 107 12.67 9.30 7.24
C ARG A 107 12.26 8.73 5.89
N TRP A 108 10.96 8.63 5.60
CA TRP A 108 10.45 8.11 4.34
C TRP A 108 10.88 8.99 3.17
N ALA A 109 10.77 10.31 3.29
CA ALA A 109 11.24 11.24 2.27
C ALA A 109 12.73 11.06 1.90
N ARG A 110 13.56 10.54 2.82
CA ARG A 110 14.99 10.31 2.59
C ARG A 110 15.34 8.89 2.14
N ARG A 111 14.53 7.89 2.49
CA ARG A 111 14.95 6.48 2.40
C ARG A 111 13.91 5.54 1.79
N SER A 112 12.67 5.98 1.62
CA SER A 112 11.55 5.13 1.19
C SER A 112 10.79 5.78 0.04
N SER A 113 10.00 4.98 -0.65
CA SER A 113 9.02 5.47 -1.64
C SER A 113 7.62 5.27 -1.09
N VAL A 114 6.74 6.25 -1.34
CA VAL A 114 5.29 6.07 -1.20
C VAL A 114 4.75 5.65 -2.56
N VAL A 115 4.00 4.56 -2.59
CA VAL A 115 3.43 3.99 -3.80
C VAL A 115 1.91 4.01 -3.69
N ARG A 116 1.27 4.47 -4.77
CA ARG A 116 -0.16 4.40 -5.00
C ARG A 116 -0.48 3.22 -5.91
N LEU A 117 -1.44 2.40 -5.51
CA LEU A 117 -2.06 1.35 -6.31
C LEU A 117 -3.51 1.74 -6.57
N ARG A 118 -3.81 2.14 -7.80
CA ARG A 118 -5.16 2.54 -8.21
C ARG A 118 -5.83 1.34 -8.89
N PRO A 119 -6.96 0.82 -8.37
CA PRO A 119 -7.68 -0.26 -9.04
C PRO A 119 -7.98 0.06 -10.50
N THR A 120 -7.74 -0.90 -11.39
CA THR A 120 -8.07 -0.84 -12.81
C THR A 120 -9.12 -1.91 -13.12
N GLY A 121 -10.17 -1.58 -13.88
CA GLY A 121 -11.18 -2.54 -14.37
C GLY A 121 -12.48 -2.70 -13.56
#